data_AF-A0A4Y3V5B5-F1
#
_entry.id   AF-A0A4Y3V5B5-F1
#
_cell.length_a   1.000
_cell.length_b   1.000
_cell.length_c   1.000
_cell.angle_alpha   90.00
_cell.angle_beta   90.00
_cell.angle_gamma   90.00
#
_symmetry.space_group_name_H-M   'P 1'
#
loop_
_entity.id
_entity.type
_entity.pdbx_description
1 polymer ?
#
loop_
_entity_poly.entity_id
_entity_poly.type
_entity_poly.pdbx_seq_one_letter_code
_entity_poly.pdbx_strand_id
1 'polypeptide(L)'
;MFEVPDWPGHLAGQHVDLRLTAEDGYSTQRSYSLASAPDGESVELTVQRVDDGEVSPYLTDELAVGDVVELRGPVGGWFVWRPEQKEPILLVAGGSGVVPLMAMIRMRRAVGSRTPFKLVYSVRSPEYQLFVPELRRDDPGLDKRYLYSRSTPPEWPRPPGRFTASDLSGAGWPPDFEPTCYVCGSTGFVETAAGLLVALGHHPGRIRTERFGPSG
;
A
#
# COMPACT_ATOMS: atom_id res chain seq x y z
N MET A 1 -16.80 1.05 0.46
CA MET A 1 -16.88 -0.42 0.25
C MET A 1 -17.88 -0.62 -0.87
N PHE A 2 -17.55 -1.46 -1.84
CA PHE A 2 -18.39 -1.74 -3.00
C PHE A 2 -18.81 -3.20 -2.94
N GLU A 3 -20.11 -3.44 -3.10
CA GLU A 3 -20.63 -4.78 -3.40
C GLU A 3 -20.40 -5.05 -4.87
N VAL A 4 -19.74 -6.15 -5.18
CA VAL A 4 -19.39 -6.53 -6.56
C VAL A 4 -19.99 -7.90 -6.83
N PRO A 5 -21.15 -7.97 -7.50
CA PRO A 5 -21.76 -9.24 -7.88
C PRO A 5 -20.76 -10.12 -8.64
N ASP A 6 -20.76 -11.41 -8.33
CA ASP A 6 -19.90 -12.41 -8.96
C ASP A 6 -18.39 -12.10 -8.86
N TRP A 7 -17.96 -11.37 -7.82
CA TRP A 7 -16.55 -11.09 -7.60
C TRP A 7 -15.74 -12.39 -7.46
N PRO A 8 -14.73 -12.64 -8.30
CA PRO A 8 -13.96 -13.88 -8.27
C PRO A 8 -12.99 -13.96 -7.07
N GLY A 9 -13.02 -12.97 -6.17
CA GLY A 9 -11.99 -12.75 -5.17
C GLY A 9 -10.76 -12.04 -5.73
N HIS A 10 -9.75 -11.85 -4.88
CA HIS A 10 -8.49 -11.21 -5.25
C HIS A 10 -7.34 -11.75 -4.41
N LEU A 11 -6.13 -11.26 -4.67
CA LEU A 11 -4.95 -11.55 -3.87
C LEU A 11 -4.42 -10.27 -3.21
N ALA A 12 -3.84 -10.42 -2.02
CA ALA A 12 -3.27 -9.32 -1.27
C ALA A 12 -2.14 -8.64 -2.04
N GLY A 13 -2.39 -7.41 -2.50
CA GLY A 13 -1.49 -6.62 -3.33
C GLY A 13 -1.97 -6.38 -4.76
N GLN A 14 -3.11 -6.95 -5.18
CA GLN A 14 -3.78 -6.59 -6.42
C GLN A 14 -4.55 -5.27 -6.31
N HIS A 15 -4.94 -4.73 -7.47
CA HIS A 15 -5.74 -3.52 -7.60
C HIS A 15 -6.95 -3.76 -8.52
N VAL A 16 -7.83 -2.78 -8.59
CA VAL A 16 -8.91 -2.69 -9.58
C VAL A 16 -8.75 -1.40 -10.37
N ASP A 17 -9.21 -1.41 -11.61
CA ASP A 17 -9.41 -0.20 -12.39
C ASP A 17 -10.84 0.28 -12.16
N LEU A 18 -11.00 1.48 -11.60
CA LEU A 18 -12.28 2.14 -11.44
C LEU A 18 -12.46 3.13 -12.59
N ARG A 19 -13.59 3.01 -13.29
CA ARG A 19 -14.02 3.95 -14.33
C ARG A 19 -15.23 4.74 -13.86
N LEU A 20 -15.16 6.04 -14.08
CA LEU A 20 -16.27 6.98 -13.95
C LEU A 20 -16.65 7.46 -15.34
N THR A 21 -17.95 7.55 -15.61
CA THR A 21 -18.51 8.08 -16.85
C THR A 21 -19.51 9.18 -16.49
N ALA A 22 -19.26 10.40 -16.94
CA ALA A 22 -20.15 11.54 -16.76
C ALA A 22 -21.37 11.46 -17.70
N GLU A 23 -22.41 12.25 -17.41
CA GLU A 23 -23.66 12.26 -18.19
C GLU A 23 -23.46 12.65 -19.67
N ASP A 24 -22.43 13.46 -19.95
CA ASP A 24 -22.05 13.86 -21.32
C ASP A 24 -21.24 12.80 -22.08
N GLY A 25 -21.00 11.64 -21.44
CA GLY A 25 -20.26 10.52 -21.99
C GLY A 25 -18.74 10.59 -21.81
N TYR A 26 -18.21 11.64 -21.18
CA TYR A 26 -16.80 11.68 -20.80
C TYR A 26 -16.50 10.58 -19.79
N SER A 27 -15.40 9.82 -19.98
CA SER A 27 -15.00 8.79 -19.02
C SER A 27 -13.53 8.89 -18.66
N THR A 28 -13.24 8.60 -17.40
CA THR A 28 -11.89 8.60 -16.84
C THR A 28 -11.69 7.35 -15.99
N GLN A 29 -10.48 6.80 -15.99
CA GLN A 29 -10.17 5.53 -15.33
C GLN A 29 -8.94 5.71 -14.44
N ARG A 30 -9.00 5.17 -13.21
CA ARG A 30 -7.85 5.16 -12.29
C ARG A 30 -7.76 3.81 -11.58
N SER A 31 -6.52 3.37 -11.35
CA SER A 31 -6.25 2.14 -10.62
C SER A 31 -6.21 2.39 -9.11
N TYR A 32 -6.90 1.56 -8.34
CA TYR A 32 -6.96 1.62 -6.88
C TYR A 32 -6.58 0.26 -6.28
N SER A 33 -5.55 0.25 -5.43
CA SER A 33 -5.18 -0.95 -4.68
C SER A 33 -6.32 -1.39 -3.76
N LEU A 34 -6.50 -2.71 -3.68
CA LEU A 34 -7.43 -3.34 -2.77
C LEU A 34 -6.83 -3.33 -1.37
N ALA A 35 -7.56 -2.74 -0.41
CA ALA A 35 -7.13 -2.69 1.00
C ALA A 35 -7.58 -3.93 1.78
N SER A 36 -8.70 -4.55 1.36
CA SER A 36 -9.32 -5.65 2.08
C SER A 36 -8.49 -6.94 2.00
N ALA A 37 -8.73 -7.83 2.96
CA ALA A 37 -8.36 -9.23 2.77
C ALA A 37 -9.31 -9.84 1.71
N PRO A 38 -8.87 -10.87 0.97
CA PRO A 38 -9.72 -11.53 0.00
C PRO A 38 -10.75 -12.43 0.70
N ASP A 39 -11.83 -11.83 1.19
CA ASP A 39 -12.96 -12.50 1.86
C ASP A 39 -14.13 -12.84 0.92
N GLY A 40 -14.11 -12.30 -0.32
CA GLY A 40 -14.86 -12.84 -1.45
C GLY A 40 -16.12 -12.09 -1.86
N GLU A 41 -16.63 -11.15 -1.06
CA GLU A 41 -17.95 -10.55 -1.32
C GLU A 41 -17.91 -9.03 -1.51
N SER A 42 -16.79 -8.38 -1.24
CA SER A 42 -16.69 -6.92 -1.32
C SER A 42 -15.31 -6.42 -1.70
N VAL A 43 -15.29 -5.18 -2.19
CA VAL A 43 -14.09 -4.44 -2.52
C VAL A 43 -13.98 -3.19 -1.65
N GLU A 44 -12.90 -3.08 -0.88
CA GLU A 44 -12.56 -1.88 -0.12
C GLU A 44 -11.49 -1.07 -0.87
N LEU A 45 -11.86 0.13 -1.31
CA LEU A 45 -10.94 1.11 -1.90
C LEU A 45 -10.61 2.18 -0.88
N THR A 46 -9.32 2.47 -0.73
CA THR A 46 -8.85 3.63 0.04
C THR A 46 -8.39 4.70 -0.95
N VAL A 47 -9.16 5.78 -1.04
CA VAL A 47 -8.90 6.88 -1.97
C VAL A 47 -8.23 8.02 -1.20
N GLN A 48 -6.98 8.32 -1.56
CA GLN A 48 -6.37 9.58 -1.13
C GLN A 48 -6.78 10.69 -2.08
N ARG A 49 -7.41 11.74 -1.55
CA ARG A 49 -7.77 12.93 -2.33
C ARG A 49 -6.52 13.60 -2.90
N VAL A 50 -6.56 13.86 -4.20
CA VAL A 50 -5.69 14.78 -4.94
C VAL A 50 -6.56 15.95 -5.36
N ASP A 51 -6.28 17.15 -4.84
CA ASP A 51 -7.14 18.32 -5.02
C ASP A 51 -7.32 18.72 -6.49
N ASP A 52 -6.27 18.57 -7.31
CA ASP A 52 -6.29 18.84 -8.74
C ASP A 52 -6.62 17.59 -9.60
N GLY A 53 -7.17 16.54 -8.99
CA GLY A 53 -7.53 15.29 -9.68
C GLY A 53 -8.98 15.27 -10.15
N GLU A 54 -9.28 14.55 -11.22
CA GLU A 54 -10.68 14.39 -11.70
C GLU A 54 -11.45 13.33 -10.91
N VAL A 55 -10.80 12.21 -10.56
CA VAL A 55 -11.49 11.03 -9.98
C VAL A 55 -11.54 11.07 -8.46
N SER A 56 -10.45 11.43 -7.80
CA SER A 56 -10.40 11.36 -6.33
C SER A 56 -11.33 12.35 -5.62
N PRO A 57 -11.56 13.59 -6.11
CA PRO A 57 -12.57 14.47 -5.52
C PRO A 57 -13.97 13.90 -5.66
N TYR A 58 -14.36 13.42 -6.85
CA TYR A 58 -15.66 12.79 -7.05
C TYR A 58 -15.88 11.63 -6.07
N LEU A 59 -14.92 10.71 -5.96
CA LEU A 59 -15.03 9.56 -5.05
C LEU A 59 -15.05 9.94 -3.55
N THR A 60 -14.56 11.13 -3.18
CA THR A 60 -14.48 11.56 -1.78
C THR A 60 -15.59 12.53 -1.36
N ASP A 61 -16.13 13.31 -2.30
CA ASP A 61 -17.09 14.37 -2.01
C ASP A 61 -18.48 14.15 -2.64
N GLU A 62 -18.55 13.48 -3.80
CA GLU A 62 -19.79 13.41 -4.60
C GLU A 62 -20.42 12.02 -4.61
N LEU A 63 -19.62 10.95 -4.66
CA LEU A 63 -20.11 9.57 -4.70
C LEU A 63 -20.95 9.25 -3.46
N ALA A 64 -22.19 8.85 -3.68
CA ALA A 64 -23.15 8.51 -2.64
C ALA A 64 -23.48 7.01 -2.61
N VAL A 65 -24.06 6.56 -1.49
CA VAL A 65 -24.59 5.20 -1.39
C VAL A 65 -25.76 5.03 -2.36
N GLY A 66 -25.66 4.01 -3.21
CA GLY A 66 -26.62 3.75 -4.30
C GLY A 66 -26.07 4.07 -5.67
N ASP A 67 -25.01 4.87 -5.76
CA ASP A 67 -24.32 5.13 -7.03
C ASP A 67 -23.58 3.88 -7.51
N VAL A 68 -23.57 3.71 -8.83
CA VAL A 68 -22.90 2.60 -9.49
C VAL A 68 -21.60 3.10 -10.12
N VAL A 69 -20.52 2.35 -9.91
CA VAL A 69 -19.23 2.57 -10.55
C VAL A 69 -18.85 1.34 -11.36
N GLU A 70 -18.08 1.55 -12.43
CA GLU A 70 -17.54 0.44 -13.20
C GLU A 70 -16.19 0.02 -12.61
N LEU A 71 -16.09 -1.24 -12.21
CA LEU A 71 -14.86 -1.85 -11.72
C LEU A 71 -14.39 -2.94 -12.67
N ARG A 72 -13.11 -2.91 -13.02
CA ARG A 72 -12.42 -4.00 -13.71
C ARG A 72 -11.32 -4.56 -12.81
N GLY A 73 -11.36 -5.87 -12.57
CA GLY A 73 -10.30 -6.56 -11.87
C GLY A 73 -10.71 -7.97 -11.42
N PRO A 74 -9.88 -8.60 -10.56
CA PRO A 74 -8.64 -8.06 -10.02
C PRO A 74 -7.54 -7.95 -11.08
N VAL A 75 -6.69 -6.93 -10.98
CA VAL A 75 -5.55 -6.67 -11.87
C VAL A 75 -4.25 -6.81 -11.09
N GLY A 76 -3.20 -7.30 -11.78
CA GLY A 76 -1.88 -7.51 -11.22
C GLY A 76 -1.61 -8.96 -10.80
N GLY A 77 -0.46 -9.20 -10.17
CA GLY A 77 -0.03 -10.54 -9.75
C GLY A 77 1.44 -10.61 -9.34
N TRP A 78 2.26 -9.68 -9.86
CA TRP A 78 3.65 -9.51 -9.45
C TRP A 78 3.78 -9.06 -7.99
N PHE A 79 3.03 -8.01 -7.62
CA PHE A 79 3.06 -7.40 -6.29
C PHE A 79 2.16 -8.11 -5.27
N VAL A 80 2.09 -9.44 -5.33
CA VAL A 80 1.24 -10.24 -4.42
C VAL A 80 2.06 -10.93 -3.35
N TRP A 81 1.60 -10.87 -2.09
CA TRP A 81 2.05 -11.77 -1.04
C TRP A 81 1.16 -13.00 -0.95
N ARG A 82 1.78 -14.17 -0.78
CA ARG A 82 1.09 -15.45 -0.63
C ARG A 82 1.46 -16.13 0.69
N PRO A 83 0.52 -16.77 1.41
CA PRO A 83 0.80 -17.45 2.68
C PRO A 83 1.87 -18.56 2.64
N GLU A 84 2.17 -19.09 1.45
CA GLU A 84 3.20 -20.08 1.22
C GLU A 84 4.61 -19.49 1.36
N GLN A 85 4.78 -18.17 1.24
CA GLN A 85 6.06 -17.48 1.46
C GLN A 85 6.47 -17.56 2.93
N LYS A 86 7.65 -18.15 3.18
CA LYS A 86 8.19 -18.41 4.52
C LYS A 86 9.37 -17.52 4.87
N GLU A 87 9.99 -16.90 3.87
CA GLU A 87 11.01 -15.89 4.06
C GLU A 87 10.47 -14.65 4.79
N PRO A 88 11.31 -13.90 5.52
CA PRO A 88 10.89 -12.63 6.12
C PRO A 88 10.40 -11.64 5.06
N ILE A 89 9.38 -10.85 5.41
CA ILE A 89 8.79 -9.87 4.50
C ILE A 89 9.11 -8.47 4.97
N LEU A 90 9.62 -7.64 4.06
CA LEU A 90 9.82 -6.21 4.26
C LEU A 90 8.79 -5.43 3.43
N LEU A 91 7.95 -4.67 4.10
CA LEU A 91 6.94 -3.80 3.52
C LEU A 91 7.44 -2.36 3.60
N VAL A 92 7.61 -1.67 2.46
CA VAL A 92 8.10 -0.28 2.39
C VAL A 92 7.06 0.59 1.72
N ALA A 93 6.38 1.43 2.49
CA ALA A 93 5.28 2.27 2.03
C ALA A 93 5.64 3.75 2.01
N GLY A 94 5.21 4.45 0.96
CA GLY A 94 5.16 5.90 0.87
C GLY A 94 3.71 6.38 0.71
N GLY A 95 3.19 7.14 1.68
CA GLY A 95 1.85 7.73 1.62
C GLY A 95 0.73 6.69 1.47
N SER A 96 -0.10 6.81 0.42
CA SER A 96 -1.16 5.84 0.11
C SER A 96 -0.63 4.46 -0.29
N GLY A 97 0.67 4.29 -0.57
CA GLY A 97 1.23 2.97 -0.88
C GLY A 97 1.26 1.97 0.26
N VAL A 98 0.81 2.36 1.46
CA VAL A 98 0.51 1.40 2.50
C VAL A 98 -0.74 0.55 2.20
N VAL A 99 -1.64 0.98 1.31
CA VAL A 99 -2.91 0.29 1.01
C VAL A 99 -2.71 -1.17 0.57
N PRO A 100 -1.94 -1.49 -0.50
CA PRO A 100 -1.74 -2.89 -0.88
C PRO A 100 -0.94 -3.67 0.18
N LEU A 101 -0.10 -3.00 0.97
CA LEU A 101 0.66 -3.64 2.05
C LEU A 101 -0.24 -3.99 3.25
N MET A 102 -1.28 -3.19 3.49
CA MET A 102 -2.31 -3.51 4.48
C MET A 102 -3.10 -4.73 4.09
N ALA A 103 -3.41 -4.94 2.81
CA ALA A 103 -4.03 -6.18 2.36
C ALA A 103 -3.15 -7.39 2.69
N MET A 104 -1.82 -7.28 2.55
CA MET A 104 -0.88 -8.34 2.93
C MET A 104 -0.86 -8.58 4.45
N ILE A 105 -0.86 -7.52 5.25
CA ILE A 105 -0.92 -7.61 6.72
C ILE A 105 -2.25 -8.26 7.16
N ARG A 106 -3.38 -7.83 6.60
CA ARG A 106 -4.71 -8.38 6.88
C ARG A 106 -4.79 -9.85 6.48
N MET A 107 -4.29 -10.22 5.30
CA MET A 107 -4.23 -11.61 4.86
C MET A 107 -3.36 -12.47 5.76
N ARG A 108 -2.18 -11.97 6.18
CA ARG A 108 -1.30 -12.65 7.15
C ARG A 108 -2.04 -12.97 8.45
N ARG A 109 -2.82 -12.02 8.97
CA ARG A 109 -3.65 -12.21 10.17
C ARG A 109 -4.77 -13.22 9.93
N ALA A 110 -5.50 -13.08 8.83
CA ALA A 110 -6.65 -13.92 8.50
C ALA A 110 -6.28 -15.41 8.42
N VAL A 111 -5.11 -15.74 7.85
CA VAL A 111 -4.62 -17.12 7.75
C VAL A 111 -3.80 -17.58 8.96
N GLY A 112 -3.66 -16.74 10.01
CA GLY A 112 -2.86 -17.06 11.19
C GLY A 112 -1.36 -17.27 10.90
N SER A 113 -0.82 -16.65 9.85
CA SER A 113 0.58 -16.84 9.46
C SER A 113 1.53 -16.19 10.47
N ARG A 114 2.61 -16.92 10.80
CA ARG A 114 3.71 -16.45 11.65
C ARG A 114 4.89 -15.90 10.86
N THR A 115 4.79 -15.80 9.52
CA THR A 115 5.83 -15.20 8.68
C THR A 115 6.17 -13.81 9.23
N PRO A 116 7.44 -13.49 9.52
CA PRO A 116 7.79 -12.24 10.19
C PRO A 116 7.76 -11.08 9.19
N PHE A 117 7.00 -10.04 9.52
CA PHE A 117 6.80 -8.85 8.71
C PHE A 117 7.47 -7.65 9.38
N LYS A 118 8.07 -6.78 8.58
CA LYS A 118 8.47 -5.43 9.01
C LYS A 118 7.88 -4.41 8.07
N LEU A 119 7.18 -3.41 8.62
CA LEU A 119 6.66 -2.28 7.89
C LEU A 119 7.51 -1.05 8.14
N VAL A 120 8.07 -0.47 7.08
CA VAL A 120 8.66 0.86 7.08
C VAL A 120 7.72 1.80 6.33
N TYR A 121 7.04 2.68 7.06
CA TYR A 121 6.00 3.54 6.54
C TYR A 121 6.40 5.02 6.59
N SER A 122 6.66 5.58 5.41
CA SER A 122 6.99 6.99 5.22
C SER A 122 5.76 7.80 4.82
N VAL A 123 5.45 8.84 5.60
CA VAL A 123 4.36 9.78 5.32
C VAL A 123 4.84 11.22 5.43
N ARG A 124 4.04 12.18 4.96
CA ARG A 124 4.42 13.60 5.05
C ARG A 124 4.37 14.11 6.49
N SER A 125 3.28 13.81 7.19
CA SER A 125 2.99 14.28 8.54
C SER A 125 2.03 13.28 9.24
N PRO A 126 1.90 13.31 10.58
CA PRO A 126 1.11 12.32 11.32
C PRO A 126 -0.34 12.17 10.87
N GLU A 127 -0.98 13.26 10.48
CA GLU A 127 -2.36 13.35 10.01
C GLU A 127 -2.60 12.66 8.66
N TYR A 128 -1.54 12.30 7.93
CA TYR A 128 -1.62 11.55 6.67
C TYR A 128 -1.37 10.05 6.81
N GLN A 129 -1.23 9.56 8.04
CA GLN A 129 -1.16 8.13 8.26
C GLN A 129 -2.51 7.48 7.99
N LEU A 130 -2.51 6.49 7.10
CA LEU A 130 -3.68 5.64 6.88
C LEU A 130 -3.67 4.46 7.85
N PHE A 131 -4.87 3.93 8.15
CA PHE A 131 -5.05 2.73 8.97
C PHE A 131 -4.48 2.80 10.39
N VAL A 132 -4.32 4.00 10.96
CA VAL A 132 -3.72 4.22 12.30
C VAL A 132 -4.32 3.32 13.39
N PRO A 133 -5.66 3.21 13.55
CA PRO A 133 -6.22 2.36 14.61
C PRO A 133 -5.82 0.89 14.45
N GLU A 134 -5.74 0.39 13.22
CA GLU A 134 -5.40 -1.00 12.92
C GLU A 134 -3.90 -1.27 13.05
N LEU A 135 -3.06 -0.33 12.61
CA LEU A 135 -1.62 -0.44 12.74
C LEU A 135 -1.14 -0.22 14.19
N ARG A 136 -1.93 0.41 15.06
CA ARG A 136 -1.60 0.53 16.49
C ARG A 136 -1.90 -0.72 17.31
N ARG A 137 -2.72 -1.65 16.79
CA ARG A 137 -2.98 -2.92 17.48
C ARG A 137 -1.70 -3.72 17.62
N ASP A 138 -1.62 -4.48 18.71
CA ASP A 138 -0.60 -5.50 18.84
C ASP A 138 -0.81 -6.56 17.75
N ASP A 139 0.28 -6.94 17.10
CA ASP A 139 0.28 -7.90 16.01
C ASP A 139 1.62 -8.65 16.06
N PRO A 140 1.67 -9.75 16.82
CA PRO A 140 2.90 -10.51 17.01
C PRO A 140 3.54 -10.92 15.67
N GLY A 141 4.79 -10.52 15.49
CA GLY A 141 5.56 -10.75 14.27
C GLY A 141 5.35 -9.70 13.17
N LEU A 142 4.70 -8.58 13.46
CA LEU A 142 4.72 -7.36 12.65
C LEU A 142 5.44 -6.22 13.40
N ASP A 143 6.69 -5.94 13.03
CA ASP A 143 7.37 -4.73 13.50
C ASP A 143 7.01 -3.54 12.59
N LYS A 144 6.90 -2.35 13.17
CA LYS A 144 6.46 -1.14 12.47
C LYS A 144 7.42 0.01 12.75
N ARG A 145 7.88 0.68 11.71
CA ARG A 145 8.68 1.90 11.76
C ARG A 145 8.00 3.00 10.96
N TYR A 146 7.74 4.13 11.61
CA TYR A 146 7.17 5.30 10.97
C TYR A 146 8.25 6.34 10.69
N LEU A 147 8.19 6.94 9.51
CA LEU A 147 9.07 8.00 9.06
C LEU A 147 8.21 9.17 8.60
N TYR A 148 8.68 10.38 8.89
CA TYR A 148 7.98 11.59 8.49
C TYR A 148 8.90 12.46 7.66
N SER A 149 8.38 13.03 6.57
CA SER A 149 9.19 13.85 5.66
C SER A 149 9.01 15.36 5.83
N ARG A 150 7.94 15.83 6.48
CA ARG A 150 7.65 17.27 6.66
C ARG A 150 7.46 17.66 8.12
N SER A 151 6.65 16.94 8.88
CA SER A 151 6.47 17.19 10.32
C SER A 151 6.31 15.88 11.09
N THR A 152 6.72 15.89 12.36
CA THR A 152 6.67 14.70 13.24
C THR A 152 5.69 14.90 14.38
N PRO A 153 5.27 13.83 15.07
CA PRO A 153 4.68 13.97 16.39
C PRO A 153 5.65 14.68 17.35
N PRO A 154 5.15 15.26 18.46
CA PRO A 154 6.00 15.73 19.54
C PRO A 154 6.99 14.64 19.99
N GLU A 155 8.22 15.05 20.29
CA GLU A 155 9.28 14.17 20.82
C GLU A 155 9.63 12.97 19.93
N TRP A 156 9.37 13.06 18.61
CA TRP A 156 9.71 11.97 17.70
C TRP A 156 11.23 11.78 17.59
N PRO A 157 11.77 10.55 17.74
CA PRO A 157 13.22 10.33 17.85
C PRO A 157 14.05 10.73 16.62
N ARG A 158 13.41 10.80 15.44
CA ARG A 158 14.06 11.13 14.17
C ARG A 158 13.47 12.44 13.65
N PRO A 159 14.27 13.46 13.29
CA PRO A 159 13.72 14.67 12.68
C PRO A 159 12.99 14.36 11.36
N PRO A 160 12.04 15.21 10.93
CA PRO A 160 11.44 15.06 9.62
C PRO A 160 12.51 15.16 8.54
N GLY A 161 12.42 14.31 7.52
CA GLY A 161 13.40 14.31 6.45
C GLY A 161 13.12 13.25 5.40
N ARG A 162 13.84 13.34 4.29
CA ARG A 162 13.76 12.36 3.20
C ARG A 162 14.11 10.96 3.70
N PHE A 163 13.63 9.97 2.98
CA PHE A 163 13.91 8.56 3.21
C PHE A 163 15.38 8.25 2.88
N THR A 164 16.09 7.55 3.76
CA THR A 164 17.54 7.28 3.61
C THR A 164 17.88 5.80 3.83
N ALA A 165 19.12 5.42 3.49
CA ALA A 165 19.62 4.06 3.70
C ALA A 165 19.56 3.62 5.18
N SER A 166 19.82 4.54 6.12
CA SER A 166 19.79 4.25 7.56
C SER A 166 18.40 3.87 8.06
N ASP A 167 17.36 4.36 7.39
CA ASP A 167 15.99 4.00 7.74
C ASP A 167 15.66 2.55 7.38
N LEU A 168 16.27 2.02 6.31
CA LEU A 168 16.15 0.62 5.92
C LEU A 168 17.08 -0.30 6.71
N SER A 169 18.32 0.10 6.97
CA SER A 169 19.25 -0.74 7.73
C SER A 169 18.85 -0.89 9.19
N GLY A 170 18.29 0.17 9.81
CA GLY A 170 17.88 0.15 11.22
C GLY A 170 16.50 -0.47 11.48
N ALA A 171 15.60 -0.48 10.49
CA ALA A 171 14.23 -0.96 10.66
C ALA A 171 13.84 -2.12 9.74
N GLY A 172 14.65 -2.42 8.72
CA GLY A 172 14.42 -3.50 7.79
C GLY A 172 14.96 -4.85 8.27
N TRP A 173 15.01 -5.79 7.34
CA TRP A 173 15.74 -7.05 7.49
C TRP A 173 17.11 -6.90 6.85
N PRO A 174 18.19 -7.41 7.45
CA PRO A 174 19.47 -7.49 6.76
C PRO A 174 19.35 -8.34 5.48
N PRO A 175 20.15 -8.08 4.43
CA PRO A 175 20.08 -8.81 3.17
C PRO A 175 20.34 -10.32 3.33
N ASP A 176 21.15 -10.74 4.31
CA ASP A 176 21.47 -12.14 4.61
C ASP A 176 20.26 -12.95 5.11
N PHE A 177 19.20 -12.27 5.56
CA PHE A 177 17.91 -12.90 5.89
C PHE A 177 17.05 -13.15 4.65
N GLU A 178 17.54 -12.72 3.47
CA GLU A 178 16.91 -12.94 2.19
C GLU A 178 15.43 -12.51 2.10
N PRO A 179 15.06 -11.32 2.61
CA PRO A 179 13.66 -10.94 2.67
C PRO A 179 13.09 -10.67 1.28
N THR A 180 11.82 -11.02 1.07
CA THR A 180 11.06 -10.46 -0.05
C THR A 180 10.60 -9.05 0.34
N CYS A 181 10.95 -8.06 -0.48
CA CYS A 181 10.68 -6.65 -0.24
C CYS A 181 9.53 -6.18 -1.13
N TYR A 182 8.45 -5.68 -0.55
CA TYR A 182 7.33 -5.06 -1.26
C TYR A 182 7.39 -3.55 -1.06
N VAL A 183 7.70 -2.82 -2.12
CA VAL A 183 7.87 -1.36 -2.11
C VAL A 183 6.73 -0.70 -2.87
N CYS A 184 6.00 0.20 -2.22
CA CYS A 184 4.84 0.84 -2.82
C CYS A 184 4.70 2.32 -2.43
N GLY A 185 4.38 3.18 -3.41
CA GLY A 185 4.24 4.62 -3.20
C GLY A 185 4.37 5.41 -4.50
N SER A 186 4.71 6.70 -4.39
CA SER A 186 4.97 7.52 -5.58
C SER A 186 6.17 7.02 -6.38
N THR A 187 6.24 7.29 -7.68
CA THR A 187 7.36 6.90 -8.55
C THR A 187 8.72 7.23 -7.93
N GLY A 188 8.94 8.49 -7.53
CA GLY A 188 10.21 8.91 -6.93
C GLY A 188 10.50 8.26 -5.57
N PHE A 189 9.48 7.94 -4.77
CA PHE A 189 9.66 7.17 -3.53
C PHE A 189 10.11 5.74 -3.82
N VAL A 190 9.41 5.06 -4.73
CA VAL A 190 9.70 3.66 -5.09
C VAL A 190 11.09 3.53 -5.70
N GLU A 191 11.48 4.44 -6.60
CA GLU A 191 12.83 4.46 -7.17
C GLU A 191 13.90 4.65 -6.09
N THR A 192 13.70 5.60 -5.17
CA THR A 192 14.63 5.83 -4.06
C THR A 192 14.73 4.59 -3.16
N ALA A 193 13.59 4.04 -2.72
CA ALA A 193 13.57 2.92 -1.79
C ALA A 193 14.15 1.64 -2.42
N ALA A 194 13.78 1.32 -3.66
CA ALA A 194 14.33 0.16 -4.37
C ALA A 194 15.84 0.30 -4.64
N GLY A 195 16.29 1.49 -5.03
CA GLY A 195 17.72 1.78 -5.22
C GLY A 195 18.52 1.62 -3.93
N LEU A 196 17.98 2.09 -2.81
CA LEU A 196 18.61 1.91 -1.50
C LEU A 196 18.66 0.45 -1.05
N LEU A 197 17.60 -0.34 -1.28
CA LEU A 197 17.60 -1.77 -0.99
C LEU A 197 18.69 -2.50 -1.77
N VAL A 198 18.85 -2.20 -3.06
CA VAL A 198 19.93 -2.77 -3.89
C VAL A 198 21.30 -2.34 -3.36
N ALA A 199 21.48 -1.06 -3.03
CA ALA A 199 22.73 -0.53 -2.49
C ALA A 199 23.11 -1.16 -1.13
N LEU A 200 22.10 -1.57 -0.35
CA LEU A 200 22.27 -2.30 0.92
C LEU A 200 22.52 -3.81 0.72
N GLY A 201 22.50 -4.32 -0.51
CA GLY A 201 22.81 -5.72 -0.84
C GLY A 201 21.61 -6.64 -0.99
N HIS A 202 20.37 -6.13 -0.97
CA HIS A 202 19.20 -6.96 -1.25
C HIS A 202 19.19 -7.42 -2.71
N HIS A 203 18.90 -8.70 -2.93
CA HIS A 203 18.82 -9.27 -4.28
C HIS A 203 17.69 -8.60 -5.09
N PRO A 204 17.96 -8.02 -6.29
CA PRO A 204 16.95 -7.30 -7.07
C PRO A 204 15.70 -8.14 -7.39
N GLY A 205 15.86 -9.44 -7.65
CA GLY A 205 14.73 -10.35 -7.91
C GLY A 205 13.79 -10.57 -6.72
N ARG A 206 14.16 -10.14 -5.52
CA ARG A 206 13.31 -10.17 -4.32
C ARG A 206 12.67 -8.82 -4.00
N ILE A 207 12.96 -7.78 -4.80
CA ILE A 207 12.36 -6.45 -4.65
C ILE A 207 11.21 -6.33 -5.64
N ARG A 208 10.00 -6.34 -5.12
CA ARG A 208 8.76 -6.15 -5.86
C ARG A 208 8.33 -4.71 -5.66
N THR A 209 7.93 -4.04 -6.73
CA THR A 209 7.57 -2.63 -6.71
C THR A 209 6.22 -2.40 -7.35
N GLU A 210 5.40 -1.56 -6.74
CA GLU A 210 4.15 -1.03 -7.30
C GLU A 210 4.16 0.49 -7.16
N ARG A 211 3.81 1.24 -8.21
CA ARG A 211 3.91 2.71 -8.24
C ARG A 211 2.54 3.33 -8.42
N PHE A 212 2.31 4.44 -7.72
CA PHE A 212 1.23 5.38 -8.04
C PHE A 212 1.83 6.68 -8.55
N GLY A 213 1.13 7.32 -9.47
CA GLY A 213 1.48 8.62 -10.01
C GLY A 213 0.29 9.11 -10.83
N PRO A 214 0.30 10.38 -11.27
CA PRO A 214 -0.68 10.83 -12.25
C PRO A 214 -0.53 9.90 -13.46
N SER A 215 -1.48 8.99 -13.64
CA SER A 215 -1.82 8.50 -14.96
C SER A 215 -2.27 9.76 -15.69
N GLY A 216 -1.38 10.25 -16.55
CA GLY A 216 -1.63 11.43 -17.36
C GLY A 216 -2.85 11.27 -18.24
#